data_AF-A0A428Y2F0-F1
#
_entry.id   AF-A0A428Y2F0-F1
#
_cell.length_a   1.000
_cell.length_b   1.000
_cell.length_c   1.000
_cell.angle_alpha   90.00
_cell.angle_beta   90.00
_cell.angle_gamma   90.00
#
_symmetry.space_group_name_H-M   'P 1'
#
loop_
_entity.id
_entity.type
_entity.pdbx_description
1 polymer ?
#
loop_
_entity_poly.entity_id
_entity_poly.type
_entity_poly.pdbx_seq_one_letter_code
_entity_poly.pdbx_strand_id
1 'polypeptide(L)'
;MELAALEDDTFLVRLVPARAHQPADRAAVLPDRTRPGTDGSMSKLWALWVHGLGRWTTGDRQQADWLTREALRTGRPLNDHWGTAHCLEILAWIAAAERNAERAARLLGAAARLWRSTGTSPSELRHLAPAHTLCQQRTRQALGDHTFTVLFGEGTTLTSEQAIAYALSHET
;
A
#
# COMPACT_ATOMS: atom_id res chain seq x y z
N MET A 1 5.99 40.98 2.32
CA MET A 1 6.79 39.77 2.61
C MET A 1 5.88 38.59 2.34
N GLU A 2 5.99 38.10 1.12
CA GLU A 2 4.93 37.43 0.34
C GLU A 2 5.07 35.91 0.48
N LEU A 3 4.04 35.25 1.02
CA LEU A 3 3.92 33.80 1.08
C LEU A 3 3.00 33.36 -0.06
N ALA A 4 3.61 33.11 -1.22
CA ALA A 4 3.00 32.36 -2.31
C ALA A 4 4.05 31.39 -2.85
N ALA A 5 4.12 30.21 -2.24
CA ALA A 5 4.97 29.12 -2.73
C ALA A 5 4.10 27.87 -2.91
N LEU A 6 3.57 27.78 -4.13
CA LEU A 6 3.47 26.58 -4.96
C LEU A 6 2.53 25.47 -4.49
N GLU A 7 1.26 25.67 -4.86
CA GLU A 7 0.41 24.60 -5.38
C GLU A 7 1.08 24.01 -6.64
N ASP A 8 1.74 22.86 -6.51
CA ASP A 8 2.14 22.05 -7.66
C ASP A 8 1.81 20.57 -7.40
N ASP A 9 0.55 20.23 -7.62
CA ASP A 9 0.00 18.87 -7.57
C ASP A 9 0.42 18.02 -8.80
N THR A 10 1.35 18.51 -9.61
CA THR A 10 1.77 17.90 -10.89
C THR A 10 2.94 16.92 -10.75
N PHE A 11 3.57 16.82 -9.57
CA PHE A 11 4.81 16.05 -9.41
C PHE A 11 4.63 14.51 -9.35
N LEU A 12 3.39 14.00 -9.23
CA LEU A 12 3.12 12.55 -9.13
C LEU A 12 2.83 11.87 -10.49
N VAL A 13 2.72 12.63 -11.59
CA VAL A 13 2.19 12.10 -12.88
C VAL A 13 3.29 11.53 -13.82
N ARG A 14 4.57 11.62 -13.46
CA ARG A 14 5.68 11.14 -14.32
C ARG A 14 6.66 10.23 -13.56
N LEU A 15 6.34 8.97 -13.28
CA LEU A 15 7.37 7.93 -13.11
C LEU A 15 6.83 6.49 -12.97
N VAL A 16 6.29 5.91 -14.04
CA VAL A 16 6.39 4.44 -14.24
C VAL A 16 6.53 4.14 -15.75
N PRO A 17 7.73 3.86 -16.28
CA PRO A 17 7.81 3.15 -17.55
C PRO A 17 7.39 1.69 -17.31
N ALA A 18 6.45 1.22 -18.12
CA ALA A 18 6.05 -0.18 -18.14
C ALA A 18 7.23 -1.05 -18.59
N ARG A 19 7.80 -1.84 -17.67
CA ARG A 19 8.52 -3.06 -18.02
C ARG A 19 8.27 -4.14 -16.98
N ALA A 20 7.79 -5.27 -17.49
CA ALA A 20 7.50 -6.50 -16.75
C ALA A 20 8.72 -6.98 -15.96
N HIS A 21 8.51 -7.30 -14.68
CA HIS A 21 9.47 -8.10 -13.92
C HIS A 21 9.37 -9.56 -14.40
N GLN A 22 10.44 -10.02 -15.04
CA GLN A 22 10.70 -11.42 -15.28
C GLN A 22 11.22 -12.06 -13.98
N PRO A 23 10.69 -13.19 -13.50
CA PRO A 23 11.25 -13.87 -12.35
C PRO A 23 12.59 -14.51 -12.69
N ALA A 24 13.57 -14.36 -11.80
CA ALA A 24 14.87 -15.01 -11.90
C ALA A 24 14.70 -16.53 -11.73
N ASP A 25 15.19 -17.26 -12.73
CA ASP A 25 15.23 -18.70 -12.81
C ASP A 25 16.16 -19.30 -11.74
N ARG A 26 15.59 -20.12 -10.84
CA ARG A 26 16.33 -21.18 -10.12
C ARG A 26 15.42 -22.38 -9.95
N ALA A 27 15.69 -23.40 -10.76
CA ALA A 27 15.10 -24.73 -10.65
C ALA A 27 15.38 -25.38 -9.29
N ALA A 28 14.32 -25.63 -8.52
CA ALA A 28 14.28 -26.65 -7.49
C ALA A 28 12.92 -27.34 -7.55
N VAL A 29 12.92 -28.61 -7.97
CA VAL A 29 11.74 -29.48 -7.97
C VAL A 29 11.36 -29.75 -6.52
N LEU A 30 10.13 -29.43 -6.12
CA LEU A 30 9.50 -29.84 -4.86
C LEU A 30 8.09 -30.39 -5.16
N PRO A 31 7.63 -31.42 -4.41
CA PRO A 31 6.48 -32.24 -4.77
C PRO A 31 5.14 -31.57 -4.49
N ASP A 32 4.14 -32.11 -5.18
CA ASP A 32 2.73 -31.71 -5.23
C ASP A 32 2.16 -31.24 -3.89
N ARG A 33 1.82 -29.95 -3.83
CA ARG A 33 0.99 -29.36 -2.78
C ARG A 33 -0.27 -28.84 -3.47
N THR A 34 -1.38 -29.51 -3.19
CA THR A 34 -2.77 -29.05 -3.41
C THR A 34 -2.86 -27.52 -3.37
N ARG A 35 -3.00 -26.89 -4.54
CA ARG A 35 -3.04 -25.42 -4.72
C ARG A 35 -4.24 -24.82 -3.96
N PRO A 36 -4.05 -23.99 -2.92
CA PRO A 36 -5.11 -23.12 -2.45
C PRO A 36 -4.95 -21.76 -3.14
N GLY A 37 -5.87 -21.48 -4.07
CA GLY A 37 -5.92 -20.21 -4.81
C GLY A 37 -6.21 -20.48 -6.29
N THR A 38 -7.49 -20.46 -6.66
CA THR A 38 -7.93 -20.44 -8.05
C THR A 38 -7.19 -19.35 -8.83
N ASP A 39 -6.58 -19.69 -9.96
CA ASP A 39 -5.70 -18.83 -10.79
C ASP A 39 -6.31 -17.45 -11.16
N GLY A 40 -7.63 -17.28 -11.02
CA GLY A 40 -8.34 -16.00 -11.20
C GLY A 40 -8.27 -15.02 -10.02
N SER A 41 -8.16 -15.47 -8.77
CA SER A 41 -8.25 -14.59 -7.60
C SER A 41 -6.99 -13.74 -7.41
N MET A 42 -5.82 -14.33 -7.63
CA MET A 42 -4.54 -13.60 -7.65
C MET A 42 -4.53 -12.57 -8.78
N SER A 43 -4.93 -12.99 -9.99
CA SER A 43 -5.04 -12.10 -11.16
C SER A 43 -6.01 -10.94 -10.92
N LYS A 44 -7.16 -11.21 -10.27
CA LYS A 44 -8.16 -10.19 -9.92
C LYS A 44 -7.61 -9.18 -8.89
N LEU A 45 -6.91 -9.65 -7.84
CA LEU A 45 -6.27 -8.77 -6.85
C LEU A 45 -5.34 -7.78 -7.55
N TRP A 46 -4.42 -8.28 -8.37
CA TRP A 46 -3.45 -7.43 -9.07
C TRP A 46 -4.12 -6.46 -10.04
N ALA A 47 -5.13 -6.90 -10.79
CA ALA A 47 -5.88 -6.02 -11.69
C ALA A 47 -6.56 -4.87 -10.94
N LEU A 48 -7.20 -5.17 -9.81
CA LEU A 48 -7.84 -4.16 -8.96
C LEU A 48 -6.82 -3.21 -8.34
N TRP A 49 -5.69 -3.75 -7.87
CA TRP A 49 -4.62 -2.94 -7.29
C TRP A 49 -4.01 -1.97 -8.32
N VAL A 50 -3.66 -2.46 -9.51
CA VAL A 50 -3.13 -1.61 -10.61
C VAL A 50 -4.16 -0.54 -10.98
N HIS A 51 -5.44 -0.89 -11.03
CA HIS A 51 -6.48 0.08 -11.32
C HIS A 51 -6.60 1.14 -10.21
N GLY A 52 -6.55 0.72 -8.94
CA GLY A 52 -6.57 1.62 -7.78
C GLY A 52 -5.38 2.59 -7.79
N LEU A 53 -4.18 2.08 -8.08
CA LEU A 53 -2.99 2.91 -8.27
C LEU A 53 -3.17 3.92 -9.40
N GLY A 54 -3.73 3.50 -10.53
CA GLY A 54 -4.05 4.40 -11.64
C GLY A 54 -4.98 5.55 -11.22
N ARG A 55 -6.06 5.24 -10.49
CA ARG A 55 -7.02 6.23 -10.00
C ARG A 55 -6.39 7.20 -9.01
N TRP A 56 -5.52 6.70 -8.13
CA TRP A 56 -4.73 7.54 -7.22
C TRP A 56 -3.86 8.53 -8.00
N THR A 57 -3.12 8.06 -9.03
CA THR A 57 -2.25 8.93 -9.83
C THR A 57 -3.00 9.98 -10.64
N THR A 58 -4.29 9.76 -10.94
CA THR A 58 -5.16 10.73 -11.61
C THR A 58 -5.94 11.63 -10.64
N GLY A 59 -5.71 11.50 -9.33
CA GLY A 59 -6.36 12.30 -8.28
C GLY A 59 -7.75 11.81 -7.84
N ASP A 60 -8.26 10.71 -8.41
CA ASP A 60 -9.55 10.11 -8.08
C ASP A 60 -9.44 9.22 -6.84
N ARG A 61 -9.37 9.89 -5.68
CA ARG A 61 -9.12 9.27 -4.38
C ARG A 61 -10.23 8.31 -3.96
N GLN A 62 -11.49 8.64 -4.26
CA GLN A 62 -12.64 7.81 -3.90
C GLN A 62 -12.61 6.48 -4.66
N GLN A 63 -12.37 6.52 -5.97
CA GLN A 63 -12.30 5.30 -6.75
C GLN A 63 -11.05 4.48 -6.41
N ALA A 64 -9.93 5.14 -6.09
CA ALA A 64 -8.72 4.47 -5.63
C ALA A 64 -8.93 3.71 -4.31
N ASP A 65 -9.62 4.31 -3.33
CA ASP A 65 -9.96 3.67 -2.06
C ASP A 65 -10.82 2.43 -2.30
N TRP A 66 -11.93 2.58 -3.05
CA TRP A 66 -12.85 1.47 -3.34
C TRP A 66 -12.14 0.28 -4.02
N LEU A 67 -11.37 0.55 -5.08
CA LEU A 67 -10.64 -0.49 -5.83
C LEU A 67 -9.62 -1.21 -4.95
N THR A 68 -8.88 -0.45 -4.12
CA THR A 68 -7.84 -1.01 -3.25
C THR A 68 -8.45 -1.88 -2.14
N ARG A 69 -9.60 -1.49 -1.59
CA ARG A 69 -10.33 -2.32 -0.62
C ARG A 69 -10.92 -3.57 -1.25
N GLU A 70 -11.44 -3.48 -2.47
CA GLU A 70 -11.91 -4.65 -3.20
C GLU A 70 -10.77 -5.62 -3.52
N ALA A 71 -9.57 -5.11 -3.79
CA ALA A 71 -8.36 -5.92 -3.93
C ALA A 71 -8.04 -6.67 -2.62
N LEU A 72 -8.08 -5.99 -1.47
CA LEU A 72 -7.87 -6.61 -0.15
C LEU A 72 -8.92 -7.69 0.16
N ARG A 73 -10.20 -7.45 -0.14
CA ARG A 73 -11.26 -8.44 0.04
C ARG A 73 -11.04 -9.68 -0.81
N THR A 74 -10.66 -9.47 -2.07
CA THR A 74 -10.33 -10.55 -3.01
C THR A 74 -9.09 -11.33 -2.56
N GLY A 75 -8.09 -10.64 -2.02
CA GLY A 75 -6.81 -11.20 -1.60
C GLY A 75 -6.80 -11.88 -0.23
N ARG A 76 -7.77 -11.59 0.64
CA ARG A 76 -7.82 -12.12 2.01
C ARG A 76 -7.63 -13.66 2.11
N PRO A 77 -8.24 -14.49 1.25
CA PRO A 77 -8.05 -15.95 1.31
C PRO A 77 -6.68 -16.44 0.83
N LEU A 78 -5.89 -15.60 0.14
CA LEU A 78 -4.66 -16.00 -0.55
C LEU A 78 -3.42 -15.95 0.36
N ASN A 79 -3.52 -15.35 1.55
CA ASN A 79 -2.38 -15.07 2.44
C ASN A 79 -1.22 -14.36 1.72
N ASP A 80 -1.53 -13.54 0.70
CA ASP A 80 -0.54 -12.82 -0.09
C ASP A 80 -0.07 -11.56 0.66
N HIS A 81 1.04 -11.69 1.38
CA HIS A 81 1.65 -10.56 2.08
C HIS A 81 2.15 -9.47 1.12
N TRP A 82 2.55 -9.83 -0.10
CA TRP A 82 3.08 -8.88 -1.07
C TRP A 82 1.96 -7.99 -1.62
N GLY A 83 0.88 -8.59 -2.14
CA GLY A 83 -0.30 -7.85 -2.61
C GLY A 83 -1.00 -7.08 -1.48
N THR A 84 -1.05 -7.65 -0.27
CA THR A 84 -1.63 -6.95 0.89
C THR A 84 -0.81 -5.72 1.25
N ALA A 85 0.53 -5.81 1.31
CA ALA A 85 1.39 -4.67 1.62
C ALA A 85 1.19 -3.51 0.62
N HIS A 86 1.13 -3.83 -0.68
CA HIS A 86 0.85 -2.87 -1.74
C HIS A 86 -0.49 -2.13 -1.56
N CYS A 87 -1.53 -2.86 -1.14
CA CYS A 87 -2.83 -2.24 -0.88
C CYS A 87 -2.82 -1.35 0.37
N LEU A 88 -2.12 -1.77 1.43
CA LEU A 88 -1.98 -0.98 2.65
C LEU A 88 -1.23 0.34 2.42
N GLU A 89 -0.21 0.34 1.54
CA GLU A 89 0.48 1.57 1.13
C GLU A 89 -0.49 2.58 0.51
N ILE A 90 -1.26 2.17 -0.51
CA ILE A 90 -2.21 3.07 -1.18
C ILE A 90 -3.25 3.62 -0.19
N LEU A 91 -3.81 2.77 0.68
CA LEU A 91 -4.77 3.22 1.70
C LEU A 91 -4.13 4.17 2.71
N ALA A 92 -2.85 4.01 3.05
CA ALA A 92 -2.13 4.95 3.89
C ALA A 92 -1.99 6.31 3.20
N TRP A 93 -1.66 6.32 1.90
CA TRP A 93 -1.52 7.55 1.12
C TRP A 93 -2.85 8.31 1.01
N ILE A 94 -3.95 7.59 0.79
CA ILE A 94 -5.31 8.12 0.78
C ILE A 94 -5.64 8.74 2.15
N ALA A 95 -5.42 8.00 3.25
CA ALA A 95 -5.66 8.50 4.59
C ALA A 95 -4.85 9.77 4.89
N ALA A 96 -3.58 9.83 4.46
CA ALA A 96 -2.75 11.03 4.63
C ALA A 96 -3.28 12.22 3.81
N ALA A 97 -3.74 11.99 2.57
CA ALA A 97 -4.35 13.03 1.74
C ALA A 97 -5.71 13.51 2.27
N GLU A 98 -6.44 12.65 2.97
CA GLU A 98 -7.70 12.96 3.67
C GLU A 98 -7.49 13.52 5.08
N ARG A 99 -6.23 13.86 5.44
CA ARG A 99 -5.85 14.41 6.75
C ARG A 99 -6.13 13.48 7.93
N ASN A 100 -6.37 12.19 7.69
CA ASN A 100 -6.46 11.15 8.71
C ASN A 100 -5.06 10.58 9.01
N ALA A 101 -4.21 11.43 9.58
CA ALA A 101 -2.79 11.11 9.79
C ALA A 101 -2.59 9.92 10.75
N GLU A 102 -3.45 9.77 11.76
CA GLU A 102 -3.37 8.62 12.67
C GLU A 102 -3.57 7.29 11.95
N ARG A 103 -4.57 7.23 11.07
CA ARG A 103 -4.84 6.05 10.25
C ARG A 103 -3.70 5.79 9.27
N ALA A 104 -3.17 6.83 8.65
CA ALA A 104 -2.02 6.72 7.76
C ALA A 104 -0.81 6.09 8.48
N ALA A 105 -0.49 6.53 9.70
CA ALA A 105 0.62 5.98 10.48
C ALA A 105 0.44 4.49 10.79
N ARG A 106 -0.75 4.08 11.23
CA ARG A 106 -1.05 2.66 11.52
C ARG A 106 -0.99 1.80 10.26
N LEU A 107 -1.52 2.27 9.13
CA LEU A 107 -1.45 1.55 7.85
C LEU A 107 -0.01 1.42 7.34
N LEU A 108 0.82 2.48 7.45
CA LEU A 108 2.24 2.41 7.11
C LEU A 108 2.97 1.38 7.98
N GLY A 109 2.67 1.32 9.28
CA GLY A 109 3.23 0.32 10.19
C GLY A 109 2.86 -1.11 9.80
N ALA A 110 1.58 -1.33 9.47
CA ALA A 110 1.08 -2.62 9.02
C ALA A 110 1.73 -3.06 7.69
N ALA A 111 1.82 -2.15 6.71
CA ALA A 111 2.53 -2.39 5.46
C ALA A 111 3.99 -2.77 5.70
N ALA A 112 4.70 -2.02 6.57
CA ALA A 112 6.09 -2.27 6.89
C ALA A 112 6.33 -3.67 7.49
N ARG A 113 5.42 -4.18 8.32
CA ARG A 113 5.48 -5.57 8.81
C ARG A 113 5.42 -6.58 7.67
N LEU A 114 4.48 -6.39 6.74
CA LEU A 114 4.29 -7.31 5.62
C LEU A 114 5.47 -7.26 4.65
N TRP A 115 6.00 -6.07 4.35
CA TRP A 115 7.21 -5.93 3.56
C TRP A 115 8.43 -6.63 4.15
N ARG A 116 8.62 -6.52 5.48
CA ARG A 116 9.69 -7.28 6.16
C ARG A 116 9.52 -8.78 5.98
N SER A 117 8.28 -9.29 6.00
CA SER A 117 8.02 -10.73 5.81
C SER A 117 8.33 -11.22 4.39
N THR A 118 8.36 -10.32 3.41
CA THR A 118 8.69 -10.64 2.01
C THR A 118 10.15 -10.36 1.66
N GLY A 119 10.93 -9.83 2.61
CA GLY A 119 12.36 -9.54 2.41
C GLY A 119 12.64 -8.29 1.57
N THR A 120 11.67 -7.38 1.45
CA THR A 120 11.86 -6.08 0.77
C THR A 120 11.43 -4.91 1.66
N SER A 121 11.53 -3.70 1.13
CA SER A 121 10.93 -2.49 1.66
C SER A 121 10.31 -1.63 0.54
N PRO A 122 9.31 -0.79 0.85
CA PRO A 122 8.68 0.09 -0.13
C PRO A 122 9.66 1.10 -0.76
N SER A 123 10.74 1.46 -0.03
CA SER A 123 11.83 2.31 -0.53
C SER A 123 12.67 1.68 -1.65
N GLU A 124 12.70 0.35 -1.74
CA GLU A 124 13.42 -0.36 -2.81
C GLU A 124 12.61 -0.44 -4.11
N LEU A 125 11.30 -0.20 -4.02
CA LEU A 125 10.37 -0.28 -5.14
C LEU A 125 10.18 1.10 -5.76
N ARG A 126 10.81 1.33 -6.93
CA ARG A 126 10.78 2.63 -7.66
C ARG A 126 9.37 3.23 -7.79
N HIS A 127 8.35 2.41 -8.01
CA HIS A 127 6.98 2.86 -8.24
C HIS A 127 6.22 3.20 -6.95
N LEU A 128 6.72 2.79 -5.77
CA LEU A 128 6.12 3.12 -4.47
C LEU A 128 6.93 4.18 -3.71
N ALA A 129 8.26 4.16 -3.83
CA ALA A 129 9.17 4.95 -2.99
C ALA A 129 8.82 6.44 -2.89
N PRO A 130 8.46 7.16 -3.98
CA PRO A 130 8.10 8.59 -3.88
C PRO A 130 6.83 8.83 -3.05
N ALA A 131 5.76 8.07 -3.33
CA ALA A 131 4.48 8.21 -2.64
C ALA A 131 4.58 7.77 -1.17
N HIS A 132 5.32 6.69 -0.90
CA HIS A 132 5.63 6.24 0.46
C HIS A 132 6.35 7.33 1.26
N THR A 133 7.41 7.92 0.69
CA THR A 133 8.19 8.98 1.35
C THR A 133 7.34 10.21 1.66
N LEU A 134 6.55 10.66 0.67
CA LEU A 134 5.67 11.81 0.84
C LEU A 134 4.59 11.54 1.91
N CYS A 135 3.98 10.36 1.89
CA CYS A 135 2.99 9.96 2.88
C CYS A 135 3.61 9.96 4.29
N GLN A 136 4.79 9.36 4.47
CA GLN A 136 5.48 9.33 5.75
C GLN A 136 5.81 10.75 6.25
N GLN A 137 6.32 11.62 5.37
CA GLN A 137 6.63 13.01 5.71
C GLN A 137 5.38 13.80 6.14
N ARG A 138 4.31 13.76 5.34
CA ARG A 138 3.05 14.44 5.67
C ARG A 138 2.45 13.94 6.99
N THR A 139 2.51 12.63 7.22
CA THR A 139 2.00 12.01 8.44
C THR A 139 2.80 12.44 9.66
N ARG A 140 4.13 12.47 9.58
CA ARG A 140 5.01 13.00 10.64
C ARG A 140 4.79 14.47 10.91
N GLN A 141 4.65 15.29 9.86
CA GLN A 141 4.37 16.72 10.01
C GLN A 141 3.04 16.98 10.72
N ALA A 142 2.02 16.17 10.47
CA ALA A 142 0.71 16.33 11.09
C ALA A 142 0.65 15.84 12.54
N LEU A 143 1.35 14.75 12.88
CA LEU A 143 1.27 14.11 14.21
C LEU A 143 2.42 14.48 15.16
N GLY A 144 3.55 14.93 14.62
CA GLY A 144 4.85 14.92 15.29
C GLY A 144 5.49 13.53 15.31
N ASP A 145 6.81 13.50 15.49
CA ASP A 145 7.61 12.27 15.38
C ASP A 145 7.29 11.22 16.46
N HIS A 146 7.02 11.66 17.69
CA HIS A 146 6.69 10.74 18.79
C HIS A 146 5.38 9.99 18.52
N THR A 147 4.30 10.73 18.27
CA THR A 147 2.98 10.16 17.96
C THR A 147 3.03 9.29 16.71
N PHE A 148 3.72 9.74 15.66
CA PHE A 148 3.94 8.91 14.47
C PHE A 148 4.60 7.57 14.84
N THR A 149 5.66 7.59 15.64
CA THR A 149 6.41 6.39 16.02
C THR A 149 5.55 5.41 16.81
N VAL A 150 4.72 5.90 17.73
CA VAL A 150 3.78 5.08 18.51
C VAL A 150 2.76 4.42 17.59
N LEU A 151 2.06 5.20 16.76
CA LEU A 151 1.00 4.70 15.88
C LEU A 151 1.52 3.78 14.77
N PHE A 152 2.68 4.10 14.22
CA PHE A 152 3.39 3.20 13.30
C PHE A 152 3.76 1.90 14.02
N GLY A 153 4.26 1.99 15.25
CA GLY A 153 4.54 0.85 16.12
C GLY A 153 3.32 -0.05 16.31
N GLU A 154 2.17 0.52 16.68
CA GLU A 154 0.89 -0.20 16.78
C GLU A 154 0.57 -0.95 15.48
N GLY A 155 0.70 -0.29 14.33
CA GLY A 155 0.50 -0.91 13.02
C GLY A 155 1.40 -2.13 12.78
N THR A 156 2.67 -2.07 13.20
CA THR A 156 3.61 -3.20 13.03
C THR A 156 3.29 -4.44 13.88
N THR A 157 2.43 -4.29 14.90
CA THR A 157 1.99 -5.40 15.75
C THR A 157 0.86 -6.21 15.13
N LEU A 158 0.13 -5.64 14.17
CA LEU A 158 -1.01 -6.28 13.54
C LEU A 158 -0.59 -7.53 12.74
N THR A 159 -1.31 -8.64 12.90
CA THR A 159 -1.22 -9.76 11.96
C THR A 159 -1.73 -9.35 10.58
N SER A 160 -1.42 -10.13 9.54
CA SER A 160 -1.92 -9.87 8.17
C SER A 160 -3.45 -9.77 8.15
N GLU A 161 -4.13 -10.63 8.89
CA GLU A 161 -5.60 -10.59 9.01
C GLU A 161 -6.10 -9.34 9.75
N GLN A 162 -5.46 -8.97 10.86
CA GLN A 162 -5.82 -7.76 11.61
C GLN A 162 -5.55 -6.50 10.80
N ALA A 163 -4.46 -6.47 10.01
CA ALA A 163 -4.14 -5.36 9.11
C ALA A 163 -5.22 -5.21 8.02
N ILE A 164 -5.67 -6.32 7.42
CA ILE A 164 -6.77 -6.31 6.45
C ILE A 164 -8.07 -5.82 7.10
N ALA A 165 -8.41 -6.33 8.29
CA ALA A 165 -9.61 -5.92 9.01
C ALA A 165 -9.58 -4.41 9.34
N TYR A 166 -8.43 -3.91 9.85
CA TYR A 166 -8.21 -2.50 10.13
C TYR A 166 -8.30 -1.62 8.87
N ALA A 167 -7.75 -2.10 7.75
CA ALA A 167 -7.84 -1.41 6.48
C ALA A 167 -9.29 -1.31 5.95
N LEU A 168 -10.17 -2.23 6.34
CA LEU A 168 -11.57 -2.27 5.90
C LEU A 168 -12.56 -1.61 6.88
N SER A 169 -12.17 -1.33 8.14
CA SER A 169 -13.08 -0.95 9.24
C SER A 169 -13.74 0.44 9.19
N HIS A 170 -13.69 1.17 8.06
CA HIS A 170 -14.31 2.49 7.91
C HIS A 170 -15.08 2.59 6.59
N GLU A 171 -16.09 1.74 6.42
CA GLU A 171 -17.22 1.99 5.52
C GLU A 171 -18.31 2.69 6.33
N THR A 172 -18.30 4.02 6.34
CA THR A 172 -19.46 4.83 6.78
C THR A 172 -19.49 6.10 5.97
#